data_AF-K5BGP3-F1
#
_entry.id   AF-K5BGP3-F1
#
_cell.length_a   1.000
_cell.length_b   1.000
_cell.length_c   1.000
_cell.angle_alpha   90.00
_cell.angle_beta   90.00
_cell.angle_gamma   90.00
#
_symmetry.space_group_name_H-M   'P 1'
#
loop_
_entity.id
_entity.type
_entity.pdbx_description
1 polymer ?
#
loop_
_entity_poly.entity_id
_entity_poly.type
_entity_poly.pdbx_seq_one_letter_code
_entity_poly.pdbx_strand_id
1 'polypeptide(L)'
;MSTLLSAVLPADTPGLAAAELYADPPQLAPLPEEEPLIARSVAKRRNEFVTVRHCAREALSRLGLPPVPILEGGEGRAVLAARRGGQPDPLRGLPRRRG
;
A
#
# COMPACT_ATOMS: atom_id res chain seq x y z
N MET A 1 -7.46 -8.97 -17.19
CA MET A 1 -6.84 -10.05 -16.40
C MET A 1 -7.67 -10.27 -15.16
N SER A 2 -8.20 -11.47 -14.95
CA SER A 2 -8.97 -11.80 -13.75
C SER A 2 -8.01 -11.86 -12.56
N THR A 3 -8.24 -11.03 -11.55
CA THR A 3 -7.45 -10.98 -10.33
C THR A 3 -8.14 -11.79 -9.24
N LEU A 4 -7.38 -12.60 -8.49
CA LEU A 4 -7.95 -13.46 -7.43
C LEU A 4 -8.63 -12.64 -6.34
N LEU A 5 -8.05 -11.49 -5.96
CA LEU A 5 -8.67 -10.57 -5.02
C LEU A 5 -10.06 -10.09 -5.48
N SER A 6 -10.28 -9.89 -6.78
CA SER A 6 -11.59 -9.43 -7.27
C SER A 6 -12.71 -10.46 -7.09
N ALA A 7 -12.37 -11.75 -6.99
CA ALA A 7 -13.36 -12.82 -6.80
C ALA A 7 -13.97 -12.86 -5.38
N VAL A 8 -13.29 -12.26 -4.39
CA VAL A 8 -13.70 -12.27 -2.98
C VAL A 8 -14.09 -10.89 -2.45
N LEU A 9 -13.85 -9.84 -3.24
CA LEU A 9 -14.22 -8.47 -2.90
C LEU A 9 -15.59 -8.12 -3.51
N PRO A 10 -16.44 -7.34 -2.81
CA PRO A 10 -17.69 -6.89 -3.41
C PRO A 10 -17.40 -5.92 -4.56
N ALA A 11 -17.83 -6.27 -5.77
CA ALA A 11 -17.46 -5.60 -7.01
C ALA A 11 -17.70 -4.08 -7.02
N ASP A 12 -18.76 -3.61 -6.35
CA ASP A 12 -19.23 -2.22 -6.47
C ASP A 12 -19.02 -1.39 -5.20
N THR A 13 -18.08 -1.78 -4.32
CA THR A 13 -17.80 -0.99 -3.10
C THR A 13 -17.06 0.30 -3.46
N PRO A 14 -17.66 1.50 -3.31
CA PRO A 14 -16.99 2.75 -3.63
C PRO A 14 -15.81 2.97 -2.70
N GLY A 15 -14.67 3.40 -3.25
CA GLY A 15 -13.45 3.64 -2.47
C GLY A 15 -12.65 2.37 -2.14
N LEU A 16 -12.97 1.23 -2.75
CA LEU A 16 -12.19 0.00 -2.66
C LEU A 16 -11.32 -0.19 -3.91
N ALA A 17 -10.03 -0.41 -3.71
CA ALA A 17 -9.11 -0.83 -4.76
C ALA A 17 -8.15 -1.88 -4.22
N ALA A 18 -7.74 -2.80 -5.09
CA ALA A 18 -6.78 -3.84 -4.78
C ALA A 18 -5.80 -4.00 -5.94
N ALA A 19 -4.58 -4.42 -5.63
CA ALA A 19 -3.56 -4.84 -6.59
C ALA A 19 -2.80 -6.03 -6.01
N GLU A 20 -2.35 -6.94 -6.87
CA GLU A 20 -1.68 -8.17 -6.49
C GLU A 20 -0.57 -8.51 -7.49
N LEU A 21 0.46 -9.17 -6.98
CA LEU A 21 1.57 -9.75 -7.74
C LEU A 21 1.86 -11.14 -7.17
N TYR A 22 2.24 -12.08 -8.04
CA TYR A 22 2.51 -13.48 -7.68
C TYR A 22 4.01 -13.82 -7.68
N ALA A 23 4.85 -12.82 -7.87
CA ALA A 23 6.29 -12.90 -7.84
C ALA A 23 6.85 -11.60 -7.27
N ASP A 24 8.13 -11.61 -6.90
CA ASP A 24 8.88 -10.42 -6.51
C ASP A 24 9.74 -9.94 -7.69
N PRO A 25 9.29 -8.94 -8.49
CA PRO A 25 10.06 -8.44 -9.61
C PRO A 25 11.34 -7.74 -9.10
N PRO A 26 12.53 -8.07 -9.63
CA PRO A 26 13.80 -7.56 -9.13
C PRO A 26 14.01 -6.05 -9.40
N GLN A 27 13.18 -5.44 -10.25
CA GLN A 27 13.23 -4.00 -10.56
C GLN A 27 12.49 -3.14 -9.53
N LEU A 28 11.72 -3.74 -8.62
CA LEU A 28 11.03 -2.97 -7.60
C LEU A 28 12.01 -2.50 -6.52
N ALA A 29 11.85 -1.24 -6.11
CA ALA A 29 12.62 -0.63 -5.03
C ALA A 29 11.68 -0.07 -3.95
N PRO A 30 12.10 -0.08 -2.67
CA PRO A 30 11.41 0.65 -1.61
C PRO A 30 11.47 2.15 -1.86
N LEU A 31 10.54 2.91 -1.27
CA LEU A 31 10.72 4.36 -1.16
C LEU A 31 11.81 4.69 -0.11
N PRO A 32 12.48 5.85 -0.20
CA PRO A 32 13.58 6.19 0.73
C PRO A 32 13.19 6.11 2.21
N GLU A 33 11.97 6.50 2.56
CA GLU A 33 11.46 6.43 3.93
C GLU A 33 11.15 5.00 4.40
N GLU A 34 11.01 4.05 3.48
CA GLU A 34 10.76 2.64 3.77
C GLU A 34 12.06 1.82 3.88
N GLU A 35 13.17 2.29 3.30
CA GLU A 35 14.48 1.61 3.36
C GLU A 35 14.94 1.23 4.77
N PRO A 36 14.81 2.09 5.81
CA PRO A 36 15.25 1.76 7.16
C PRO A 36 14.52 0.56 7.77
N LEU A 37 13.27 0.32 7.37
CA LEU A 37 12.44 -0.77 7.90
C LEU A 37 12.97 -2.15 7.49
N ILE A 38 13.68 -2.22 6.37
CA ILE A 38 14.20 -3.47 5.80
C ILE A 38 15.73 -3.53 5.75
N ALA A 39 16.42 -2.54 6.31
CA ALA A 39 17.87 -2.43 6.26
C ALA A 39 18.59 -3.67 6.81
N ARG A 40 18.05 -4.28 7.87
CA ARG A 40 18.61 -5.48 8.53
C ARG A 40 17.93 -6.79 8.11
N SER A 41 16.98 -6.72 7.17
CA SER A 41 16.21 -7.88 6.74
C SER A 41 16.96 -8.70 5.70
N VAL A 42 16.78 -10.02 5.72
CA VAL A 42 17.28 -10.93 4.68
C VAL A 42 16.63 -10.66 3.33
N ALA A 43 17.30 -11.02 2.23
CA ALA A 43 16.86 -10.72 0.86
C ALA A 43 15.39 -11.13 0.60
N LYS A 44 14.98 -12.33 1.02
CA LYS A 44 13.59 -12.78 0.87
C LYS A 44 12.59 -11.83 1.51
N ARG A 45 12.83 -11.43 2.77
CA ARG A 45 11.94 -10.51 3.50
C ARG A 45 11.92 -9.12 2.88
N ARG A 46 13.07 -8.65 2.38
CA ARG A 46 13.18 -7.37 1.66
C ARG A 46 12.33 -7.36 0.40
N ASN A 47 12.43 -8.42 -0.40
CA ASN A 47 11.69 -8.57 -1.65
C ASN A 47 10.19 -8.58 -1.39
N GLU A 48 9.72 -9.44 -0.47
CA GLU A 48 8.31 -9.49 -0.08
C GLU A 48 7.78 -8.13 0.40
N PHE A 49 8.56 -7.42 1.23
CA PHE A 49 8.20 -6.09 1.73
C PHE A 49 8.03 -5.10 0.58
N VAL A 50 9.01 -5.03 -0.32
CA VAL A 50 9.00 -4.11 -1.46
C VAL A 50 7.81 -4.40 -2.40
N THR A 51 7.55 -5.67 -2.71
CA THR A 51 6.44 -6.10 -3.57
C THR A 51 5.09 -5.71 -2.96
N VAL A 52 4.86 -5.99 -1.68
CA VAL A 52 3.58 -5.65 -1.01
C VAL A 52 3.38 -4.14 -0.95
N ARG A 53 4.44 -3.37 -0.69
CA ARG A 53 4.39 -1.90 -0.68
C ARG A 53 4.12 -1.31 -2.05
N HIS A 54 4.66 -1.91 -3.11
CA HIS A 54 4.32 -1.56 -4.48
C HIS A 54 2.84 -1.81 -4.79
N CYS A 55 2.31 -3.01 -4.49
CA CYS A 55 0.89 -3.31 -4.67
C CYS A 55 -0.02 -2.34 -3.91
N ALA A 56 0.35 -1.97 -2.68
CA ALA A 56 -0.40 -1.00 -1.92
C ALA A 56 -0.42 0.39 -2.59
N ARG A 57 0.73 0.87 -3.12
CA ARG A 57 0.79 2.14 -3.86
C ARG A 57 0.02 2.11 -5.18
N GLU A 58 0.02 0.99 -5.89
CA GLU A 58 -0.82 0.78 -7.08
C GLU A 58 -2.31 0.86 -6.73
N ALA A 59 -2.73 0.21 -5.65
CA ALA A 59 -4.11 0.28 -5.17
C ALA A 59 -4.50 1.71 -4.75
N LEU A 60 -3.63 2.43 -4.05
CA LEU A 60 -3.82 3.84 -3.70
C LEU A 60 -3.95 4.72 -4.95
N SER A 61 -3.14 4.48 -5.98
CA SER A 61 -3.17 5.23 -7.24
C SER A 61 -4.51 5.05 -7.96
N ARG A 62 -5.10 3.84 -7.92
CA ARG A 62 -6.44 3.56 -8.46
C ARG A 62 -7.55 4.33 -7.71
N LEU A 63 -7.30 4.72 -6.46
CA LEU A 63 -8.19 5.58 -5.66
C LEU A 63 -7.90 7.08 -5.85
N GLY A 64 -7.00 7.45 -6.77
CA GLY A 64 -6.60 8.85 -7.00
C GLY A 64 -5.66 9.41 -5.94
N LEU A 65 -5.04 8.56 -5.13
CA LEU A 65 -4.08 8.96 -4.10
C LEU A 65 -2.65 8.90 -4.64
N PRO A 66 -1.78 9.85 -4.27
CA PRO A 66 -0.39 9.80 -4.68
C PRO A 66 0.34 8.63 -4.01
N PRO A 67 1.39 8.09 -4.64
CA PRO A 67 2.24 7.08 -4.04
C PRO A 67 2.99 7.69 -2.84
N VAL A 68 2.63 7.25 -1.64
CA VAL A 68 3.25 7.68 -0.38
C VAL A 68 3.95 6.51 0.31
N PRO A 69 4.98 6.76 1.14
CA PRO A 69 5.57 5.73 1.99
C PRO A 69 4.54 5.12 2.94
N ILE A 70 4.62 3.80 3.14
CA ILE A 70 3.77 3.07 4.08
C ILE A 70 4.66 2.50 5.19
N LEU A 71 4.66 3.20 6.31
CA LEU A 71 5.53 2.92 7.44
C LEU A 71 4.92 1.88 8.37
N GLU A 72 5.74 1.33 9.25
CA GLU A 72 5.25 0.53 10.38
C GLU A 72 4.78 1.47 11.51
N GLY A 73 3.50 1.38 11.84
CA GLY A 73 2.93 1.90 13.08
C GLY A 73 3.09 0.92 14.24
N GLY A 74 2.51 1.28 15.39
CA GLY A 74 2.49 0.40 16.56
C GLY A 74 1.87 -0.97 16.26
N GLU A 75 2.36 -2.00 16.94
CA GLU A 75 1.86 -3.38 16.84
C GLU A 75 1.97 -4.00 15.43
N GLY A 76 2.94 -3.56 14.61
CA GLY A 76 3.14 -4.11 13.25
C GLY A 76 2.08 -3.66 12.23
N ARG A 77 1.26 -2.65 12.57
CA ARG A 77 0.26 -2.09 11.66
C ARG A 77 0.95 -1.28 10.57
N ALA A 78 0.44 -1.33 9.35
CA ALA A 78 0.89 -0.45 8.28
C ALA A 78 0.16 0.91 8.38
N VAL A 79 0.91 2.01 8.33
CA VAL A 79 0.37 3.38 8.41
C VAL A 79 0.89 4.20 7.24
N LEU A 80 -0.02 4.86 6.53
CA LEU A 80 0.35 5.81 5.47
C LEU A 80 1.09 6.98 6.12
N ALA A 81 2.29 7.31 5.62
CA ALA A 81 2.99 8.48 6.08
C ALA A 81 2.10 9.72 5.87
N ALA A 82 1.66 10.32 6.97
CA ALA A 82 0.89 11.55 6.92
C ALA A 82 1.74 12.64 6.26
N ARG A 83 1.08 13.46 5.45
CA ARG A 83 1.75 14.37 4.54
C ARG A 83 2.53 15.45 5.27
N ARG A 84 3.73 15.78 4.77
CA ARG A 84 4.32 17.10 5.00
C ARG A 84 3.52 18.12 4.19
N GLY A 85 2.72 18.95 4.88
CA GLY A 85 2.14 20.22 4.42
C GLY A 85 1.43 20.27 3.04
N GLY A 86 0.09 20.26 3.03
CA GLY A 86 -0.68 20.96 1.98
C GLY A 86 -1.54 20.14 1.00
N GLN A 87 -1.46 18.81 0.98
CA GLN A 87 -2.22 17.98 0.04
C GLN A 87 -3.44 17.35 0.78
N PRO A 88 -4.66 17.25 0.20
CA PRO A 88 -5.89 16.81 0.87
C PRO A 88 -5.85 15.39 1.47
N ASP A 89 -6.14 15.25 2.76
CA ASP A 89 -6.14 13.97 3.52
C ASP A 89 -6.65 12.78 2.66
N PRO A 90 -5.83 11.73 2.45
CA PRO A 90 -6.18 10.60 1.58
C PRO A 90 -7.39 9.81 2.06
N LEU A 91 -7.76 9.92 3.34
CA LEU A 91 -8.95 9.28 3.91
C LEU A 91 -10.15 10.24 3.97
N ARG A 92 -9.99 11.50 3.55
CA ARG A 92 -11.07 12.50 3.50
C ARG A 92 -11.95 12.24 2.29
N GLY A 93 -12.94 11.35 2.49
CA GLY A 93 -13.93 10.98 1.46
C GLY A 93 -14.27 9.49 1.47
N LEU A 94 -13.47 8.66 2.14
CA LEU A 94 -13.84 7.26 2.36
C LEU A 94 -14.97 7.18 3.39
N PRO A 95 -15.94 6.26 3.22
CA PRO A 95 -17.04 6.11 4.16
C PRO A 95 -16.47 5.76 5.54
N ARG A 96 -16.54 6.72 6.46
CA ARG A 96 -16.26 6.43 7.88
C ARG A 96 -17.37 5.52 8.35
N ARG A 97 -17.04 4.28 8.71
CA ARG A 97 -17.97 3.41 9.45
C ARG A 97 -18.34 4.17 10.73
N ARG A 98 -19.55 4.73 10.78
CA ARG A 98 -20.18 5.13 12.04
C ARG A 98 -20.45 3.84 12.81
N GLY A 99 -19.90 3.77 14.02
CA GLY A 99 -20.38 2.83 15.03
C GLY A 99 -21.77 3.21 15.53
#